data_AF-A0A6J6Q945-F1
#
_entry.id   AF-A0A6J6Q945-F1
#
_cell.length_a   1.000
_cell.length_b   1.000
_cell.length_c   1.000
_cell.angle_alpha   90.00
_cell.angle_beta   90.00
_cell.angle_gamma   90.00
#
_symmetry.space_group_name_H-M   'P 1'
#
loop_
_entity.id
_entity.type
_entity.pdbx_description
1 polymer ?
#
loop_
_entity_poly.entity_id
_entity_poly.type
_entity_poly.pdbx_seq_one_letter_code
_entity_poly.pdbx_strand_id
1 'polypeptide(L)' 'MPPRRIFTGMLLTAGSLAGSVLYRRRAARLRERVDLYAEDGSMVSIGEEMPEADRLLGIARELLAMTR' A
#
# COMPACT_ATOMS: atom_id res chain seq x y z
N MET A 1 14.96 34.93 -20.34
CA MET A 1 15.01 34.02 -19.18
C MET A 1 13.61 33.94 -18.59
N PRO A 2 12.98 32.75 -18.54
CA PRO A 2 11.66 32.59 -17.95
C PRO A 2 11.68 33.11 -16.50
N PRO A 3 10.64 33.83 -16.06
CA PRO A 3 10.63 34.46 -14.75
C PRO A 3 10.73 33.37 -13.68
N ARG A 4 11.62 33.56 -12.71
CA ARG A 4 11.96 32.59 -11.64
C ARG A 4 10.73 32.00 -10.94
N ARG A 5 9.63 32.75 -10.87
CA ARG A 5 8.34 32.34 -10.30
C ARG A 5 7.67 31.22 -11.09
N ILE A 6 7.75 31.22 -12.42
CA ILE A 6 7.19 30.15 -13.27
C ILE A 6 7.98 28.86 -13.06
N PHE A 7 9.32 28.94 -13.04
CA PHE A 7 10.18 27.77 -12.77
C PHE A 7 9.90 27.16 -11.39
N THR A 8 9.78 28.02 -10.37
CA THR A 8 9.47 27.58 -9.00
C THR A 8 8.10 26.91 -8.93
N GLY A 9 7.08 27.50 -9.58
CA GLY A 9 5.74 26.92 -9.66
C GLY A 9 5.75 25.56 -10.37
N MET A 10 6.45 25.45 -11.50
CA MET A 10 6.59 24.19 -12.24
C MET A 10 7.26 23.11 -11.40
N LEU A 11 8.33 23.47 -10.67
CA LEU A 11 9.06 22.53 -9.82
C LEU A 11 8.20 22.06 -8.63
N LEU A 12 7.45 22.96 -8.01
CA LEU A 12 6.51 22.61 -6.94
C LEU A 12 5.41 21.68 -7.43
N THR A 13 4.81 21.96 -8.58
CA THR A 13 3.76 21.11 -9.16
C THR A 13 4.31 19.73 -9.51
N ALA A 14 5.46 19.67 -10.19
CA ALA A 14 6.10 18.41 -10.55
C ALA A 14 6.51 17.59 -9.32
N GLY A 15 7.10 18.24 -8.31
CA GLY A 15 7.47 17.62 -7.05
C GLY A 15 6.27 17.09 -6.27
N SER A 16 5.17 17.85 -6.23
CA SER A 16 3.95 17.45 -5.54
C SER A 16 3.27 16.25 -6.21
N LEU A 17 3.20 16.23 -7.54
CA LEU A 17 2.68 15.09 -8.29
C LEU A 17 3.53 13.84 -8.11
N ALA A 18 4.85 13.97 -8.24
CA ALA A 18 5.78 12.86 -8.04
C ALA A 18 5.69 12.31 -6.60
N GLY A 19 5.68 13.20 -5.61
CA GLY A 19 5.51 12.85 -4.20
C GLY A 19 4.20 12.12 -3.94
N SER A 20 3.09 12.60 -4.51
CA SER A 20 1.76 11.98 -4.36
C SER A 20 1.70 10.56 -4.95
N VAL A 21 2.27 10.36 -6.14
CA VAL A 21 2.33 9.03 -6.78
C VAL A 21 3.18 8.06 -5.97
N LEU A 22 4.35 8.50 -5.49
CA LEU A 22 5.24 7.68 -4.66
C LEU A 22 4.58 7.35 -3.31
N TYR A 23 3.91 8.32 -2.69
CA TYR A 23 3.16 8.10 -1.46
C TYR A 23 2.05 7.08 -1.66
N ARG A 24 1.24 7.20 -2.72
CA ARG A 24 0.19 6.24 -3.06
C ARG A 24 0.75 4.83 -3.28
N ARG A 25 1.87 4.71 -4.00
CA ARG A 25 2.54 3.41 -4.21
C ARG A 25 3.06 2.82 -2.90
N ARG A 26 3.60 3.63 -2.00
CA ARG A 26 4.08 3.18 -0.69
C ARG A 26 2.94 2.79 0.24
N ALA A 27 1.88 3.59 0.29
CA ALA A 27 0.67 3.28 1.04
C ALA A 27 0.05 1.96 0.55
N ALA A 28 0.01 1.74 -0.76
CA ALA A 28 -0.44 0.47 -1.32
C ALA A 28 0.40 -0.74 -0.87
N ARG A 29 1.70 -0.57 -0.67
CA ARG A 29 2.59 -1.63 -0.13
C ARG A 29 2.48 -1.83 1.39
N LEU A 30 2.00 -0.81 2.10
CA LEU A 30 1.75 -0.86 3.55
C LEU A 30 0.34 -1.37 3.88
N ARG A 31 -0.46 -1.72 2.88
CA ARG A 31 -1.77 -2.33 3.09
C ARG A 31 -1.60 -3.72 3.70
N GLU A 32 -2.49 -4.02 4.64
CA GLU A 32 -2.59 -5.35 5.24
C GLU A 32 -2.94 -6.37 4.16
N ARG A 33 -2.31 -7.54 4.23
CA ARG A 33 -2.51 -8.67 3.31
C ARG A 33 -2.45 -9.97 4.11
N VAL A 34 -2.99 -11.04 3.53
CA VAL A 34 -2.93 -12.37 4.13
C VAL A 34 -1.91 -13.20 3.37
N ASP A 35 -0.85 -13.62 4.05
CA ASP A 35 0.15 -14.55 3.52
C ASP A 35 -0.15 -15.94 4.11
N LEU A 36 -0.52 -16.91 3.26
CA LEU A 36 -0.76 -18.31 3.64
C LEU A 36 0.50 -19.13 3.43
N TYR A 37 0.93 -19.82 4.47
CA TYR A 37 2.07 -20.75 4.43
C TYR A 37 1.54 -22.18 4.53
N ALA A 38 1.90 -23.02 3.57
CA ALA A 38 1.58 -24.43 3.57
C ALA A 38 2.76 -25.26 4.11
N GLU A 39 2.49 -26.49 4.55
CA GLU A 39 3.53 -27.40 5.08
C GLU A 39 4.59 -27.78 4.04
N ASP A 40 4.25 -27.75 2.76
CA ASP A 40 5.19 -27.99 1.66
C ASP A 40 6.19 -26.83 1.45
N GLY A 41 6.11 -25.78 2.28
CA GLY A 41 6.94 -24.58 2.20
C GLY A 41 6.48 -23.60 1.13
N SER A 42 5.39 -23.87 0.42
CA SER A 42 4.79 -22.92 -0.50
C SER A 42 4.12 -21.77 0.25
N MET A 43 4.08 -20.62 -0.42
CA MET A 43 3.50 -19.39 0.11
C MET A 43 2.60 -18.77 -0.93
N VAL A 44 1.38 -18.42 -0.52
CA VAL A 44 0.41 -17.70 -1.36
C VAL A 44 0.04 -16.40 -0.66
N SER A 45 0.32 -15.28 -1.32
CA SER A 45 -0.12 -13.96 -0.88
C SER A 45 -1.50 -13.66 -1.47
N ILE A 46 -2.49 -13.48 -0.60
CA ILE A 46 -3.84 -13.05 -0.96
C ILE A 46 -3.93 -11.54 -0.70
N GLY A 47 -3.93 -10.76 -1.79
CA GLY A 47 -4.02 -9.30 -1.77
C GLY A 47 -5.43 -8.77 -2.04
N GLU A 48 -5.62 -7.45 -1.88
CA GLU A 48 -6.92 -6.75 -2.04
C GLU A 48 -7.63 -6.96 -3.38
N GLU A 49 -6.92 -7.40 -4.42
CA GLU A 49 -7.54 -7.72 -5.72
C GLU A 49 -8.41 -8.98 -5.64
N MET A 50 -8.35 -9.73 -4.53
CA MET A 50 -9.15 -10.90 -4.25
C MET A 50 -10.17 -10.58 -3.14
N PRO A 51 -11.49 -10.71 -3.39
CA PRO A 51 -12.54 -10.52 -2.38
C PRO A 51 -12.34 -11.40 -1.13
N GLU A 52 -11.66 -12.53 -1.28
CA GLU A 52 -11.29 -13.45 -0.21
C GLU A 52 -10.35 -12.82 0.84
N ALA A 53 -9.53 -11.84 0.45
CA ALA A 53 -8.59 -11.16 1.34
C ALA A 53 -9.32 -10.45 2.49
N ASP A 54 -10.40 -9.73 2.19
CA ASP A 54 -11.15 -8.94 3.18
C ASP A 54 -11.79 -9.84 4.25
N ARG A 55 -12.32 -11.00 3.83
CA ARG A 55 -12.90 -11.99 4.76
C ARG A 55 -11.83 -12.57 5.69
N LEU A 56 -10.69 -12.97 5.13
CA LEU A 56 -9.59 -13.56 5.91
C LEU A 56 -8.93 -12.55 6.85
N LEU A 57 -8.76 -11.30 6.40
CA LEU A 57 -8.25 -10.20 7.23
C LEU A 57 -9.15 -9.95 8.45
N GLY A 58 -10.48 -10.00 8.28
CA GLY A 58 -11.42 -9.87 9.39
C GLY A 58 -11.17 -10.93 10.47
N ILE A 59 -11.10 -12.21 10.07
CA ILE A 59 -10.84 -13.33 10.98
C ILE A 59 -9.47 -13.20 11.65
N ALA A 60 -8.42 -12.84 10.89
CA ALA A 60 -7.08 -12.67 11.43
C ALA A 60 -7.03 -11.58 12.50
N ARG A 61 -7.74 -10.45 12.29
CA ARG A 61 -7.83 -9.36 13.28
C ARG A 61 -8.53 -9.82 14.55
N GLU A 62 -9.62 -10.59 14.45
CA GLU A 62 -10.31 -11.15 15.62
C GLU A 62 -9.38 -12.06 16.44
N LEU A 63 -8.65 -12.96 15.79
CA LEU A 63 -7.70 -13.86 16.46
C LEU A 63 -6.55 -13.11 17.15
N LEU A 64 -6.00 -12.09 16.48
CA LEU A 64 -4.94 -11.24 17.06
C LEU A 64 -5.46 -10.41 18.25
N ALA A 65 -6.73 -9.98 18.20
CA ALA A 65 -7.34 -9.25 19.31
C ALA A 65 -7.57 -10.16 20.53
N MET A 66 -7.87 -11.44 20.33
CA MET A 66 -8.04 -12.41 21.42
C MET A 66 -6.73 -12.81 22.11
N THR A 67 -5.59 -12.65 21.43
CA THR A 67 -4.26 -13.07 21.91
C THR A 67 -3.46 -11.93 22.56
N ARG A 68 -4.01 -10.72 22.62
CA ARG A 68 -3.40 -9.52 23.19
C ARG A 68 -3.95 -9.20 24.58
#